data_AF-A0A8T6FEG0-F1
#
_entry.id   AF-A0A8T6FEG0-F1
#
_cell.length_a   1.000
_cell.length_b   1.000
_cell.length_c   1.000
_cell.angle_alpha   90.00
_cell.angle_beta   90.00
_cell.angle_gamma   90.00
#
_symmetry.space_group_name_H-M   'P 1'
#
loop_
_entity.id
_entity.type
_entity.pdbx_description
1 polymer ?
#
loop_
_entity_poly.entity_id
_entity_poly.type
_entity_poly.pdbx_seq_one_letter_code
_entity_poly.pdbx_strand_id
1 'polypeptide(L)'
;MDLGPVWLTLLLATVTTVGLLLLGTPVAYWLARTKSRAKPVVEAVTALPLVLPPTVLGFYLLVALGPLSPVGGFWLELTGEALTFSFSGLVVASLIYSLPFMVQPLASAFEALGDGPFEAAASLRASPLAAFVHVAVPQSARGFLTAVVLTFTHTIGEFGVVLMVGGNIPGETRVVSIAIYEHVETLRYAEAHALSAGLVAFSFAVLVALNGLIGRFPPHVGLTIPKAPSSPNLTANAPDRAREHVGDGFPPATGRLWPRRDGGGAARGGDRRVRRER
;
A
#
# COMPACT_ATOMS: atom_id res chain seq x y z
N MET A 1 34.14 4.32 -20.58
CA MET A 1 33.05 4.52 -19.60
C MET A 1 33.30 3.54 -18.46
N ASP A 2 33.38 4.04 -17.23
CA ASP A 2 33.38 3.18 -16.04
C ASP A 2 31.95 2.64 -15.87
N LEU A 3 31.75 1.34 -16.10
CA LEU A 3 30.44 0.68 -15.98
C LEU A 3 30.15 0.23 -14.55
N GLY A 4 31.08 0.44 -13.61
CA GLY A 4 30.93 0.10 -12.20
C GLY A 4 29.62 0.62 -11.59
N PRO A 5 29.28 1.91 -11.75
CA PRO A 5 28.01 2.45 -11.23
C PRO A 5 26.77 1.78 -11.81
N VAL A 6 26.78 1.45 -13.11
CA VAL A 6 25.67 0.76 -13.79
C VAL A 6 25.47 -0.64 -13.20
N TRP A 7 26.56 -1.40 -13.06
CA TRP A 7 26.52 -2.73 -12.47
C TRP A 7 26.02 -2.68 -11.02
N LEU A 8 26.56 -1.77 -10.22
CA LEU A 8 26.18 -1.62 -8.81
C LEU A 8 24.70 -1.24 -8.66
N THR A 9 24.20 -0.33 -9.50
CA THR A 9 22.78 0.04 -9.52
C THR A 9 21.87 -1.12 -9.89
N LEU A 10 22.24 -1.91 -10.92
CA LEU A 10 21.48 -3.10 -11.29
C LEU A 10 21.48 -4.14 -10.16
N LEU A 11 22.64 -4.39 -9.55
CA LEU A 11 22.75 -5.31 -8.43
C LEU A 11 21.89 -4.84 -7.24
N LEU A 12 21.98 -3.57 -6.85
CA LEU A 12 21.18 -2.98 -5.78
C LEU A 12 19.68 -3.12 -6.08
N ALA A 13 19.25 -2.77 -7.29
CA ALA A 13 17.86 -2.85 -7.71
C ALA A 13 17.34 -4.29 -7.71
N THR A 14 18.12 -5.25 -8.20
CA THR A 14 17.75 -6.67 -8.20
C THR A 14 17.64 -7.23 -6.77
N VAL A 15 18.67 -7.02 -5.94
CA VAL A 15 18.69 -7.51 -4.55
C VAL A 15 17.53 -6.91 -3.74
N THR A 16 17.32 -5.59 -3.87
CA THR A 16 16.19 -4.89 -3.22
C THR A 16 14.85 -5.45 -3.67
N THR A 17 14.67 -5.62 -4.99
CA THR A 17 13.41 -6.14 -5.55
C THR A 17 13.11 -7.55 -5.09
N VAL A 18 14.10 -8.44 -5.07
CA VAL A 18 13.94 -9.82 -4.58
C VAL A 18 13.66 -9.83 -3.08
N GLY A 19 14.40 -9.04 -2.29
CA GLY A 19 14.15 -8.91 -0.85
C GLY A 19 12.75 -8.40 -0.55
N LEU A 20 12.30 -7.37 -1.27
CA LEU A 20 10.93 -6.85 -1.16
C LEU A 20 9.88 -7.81 -1.68
N LEU A 21 10.17 -8.62 -2.70
CA LEU A 21 9.22 -9.64 -3.14
C LEU A 21 8.97 -10.66 -2.03
N LEU A 22 10.02 -11.05 -1.30
CA LEU A 22 9.90 -12.00 -0.18
C LEU A 22 9.23 -11.38 1.05
N LEU A 23 9.55 -10.13 1.39
CA LEU A 23 9.05 -9.46 2.60
C LEU A 23 7.74 -8.71 2.38
N GLY A 24 7.59 -8.03 1.25
CA GLY A 24 6.45 -7.19 0.90
C GLY A 24 5.23 -8.00 0.49
N THR A 25 5.40 -9.17 -0.14
CA THR A 25 4.26 -10.05 -0.50
C THR A 25 3.42 -10.49 0.69
N PRO A 26 3.99 -11.06 1.78
CA PRO A 26 3.19 -11.44 2.94
C PRO A 26 2.56 -10.23 3.64
N VAL A 27 3.24 -9.08 3.68
CA VAL A 27 2.69 -7.83 4.22
C VAL A 27 1.49 -7.37 3.40
N ALA A 28 1.63 -7.33 2.07
CA ALA A 28 0.55 -6.95 1.15
C ALA A 28 -0.65 -7.90 1.24
N TYR A 29 -0.40 -9.22 1.29
CA TYR A 29 -1.46 -10.21 1.45
C TYR A 29 -2.18 -10.07 2.79
N TRP A 30 -1.43 -9.84 3.87
CA TRP A 30 -2.01 -9.59 5.19
C TRP A 30 -2.85 -8.31 5.20
N LEU A 31 -2.36 -7.21 4.64
CA LEU A 31 -3.09 -5.94 4.53
C LEU A 31 -4.40 -6.08 3.75
N ALA A 32 -4.37 -6.82 2.65
CA ALA A 32 -5.54 -7.06 1.81
C ALA A 32 -6.65 -7.88 2.49
N ARG A 33 -6.28 -8.79 3.41
CA ARG A 33 -7.19 -9.78 3.98
C ARG A 33 -7.55 -9.53 5.46
N THR A 34 -6.77 -8.74 6.17
CA THR A 34 -6.94 -8.54 7.62
C THR A 34 -8.14 -7.64 7.95
N LYS A 35 -8.79 -7.96 9.07
CA LYS A 35 -9.79 -7.08 9.72
C LYS A 35 -9.24 -6.46 11.01
N SER A 36 -7.93 -6.56 11.23
CA SER A 36 -7.27 -6.08 12.44
C SER A 36 -7.36 -4.56 12.57
N ARG A 37 -7.50 -4.07 13.81
CA ARG A 37 -7.42 -2.63 14.12
C ARG A 37 -6.03 -2.04 13.86
N ALA A 38 -5.00 -2.88 13.70
CA ALA A 38 -3.66 -2.45 13.34
C ALA A 38 -3.48 -2.14 11.84
N LYS A 39 -4.44 -2.51 10.97
CA LYS A 39 -4.35 -2.31 9.51
C LYS A 39 -3.97 -0.86 9.14
N PRO A 40 -4.65 0.19 9.65
CA PRO A 40 -4.32 1.57 9.26
C PRO A 40 -2.90 1.99 9.65
N VAL A 41 -2.38 1.48 10.76
CA VAL A 41 -1.02 1.80 11.23
C VAL A 41 0.02 1.15 10.30
N VAL A 42 -0.17 -0.13 9.95
CA VAL A 42 0.74 -0.83 9.04
C VAL A 42 0.67 -0.22 7.65
N GLU A 43 -0.52 0.11 7.14
CA GLU A 43 -0.68 0.85 5.88
C GLU A 43 0.09 2.17 5.91
N ALA A 44 -0.10 2.97 6.96
CA ALA A 44 0.62 4.24 7.13
C ALA A 44 2.14 4.05 7.15
N VAL A 45 2.65 3.06 7.90
CA VAL A 45 4.09 2.75 7.95
C VAL A 45 4.61 2.34 6.57
N THR A 46 3.87 1.52 5.82
CA THR A 46 4.30 1.08 4.48
C THR A 46 4.26 2.20 3.44
N ALA A 47 3.33 3.15 3.59
CA ALA A 47 3.19 4.30 2.71
C ALA A 47 4.07 5.49 3.10
N LEU A 48 4.57 5.52 4.34
CA LEU A 48 5.34 6.64 4.89
C LEU A 48 6.51 7.09 4.00
N PRO A 49 7.31 6.19 3.38
CA PRO A 49 8.40 6.59 2.51
C PRO A 49 7.96 7.42 1.30
N LEU A 50 6.73 7.26 0.83
CA LEU A 50 6.17 8.02 -0.29
C LEU A 50 5.95 9.50 0.07
N VAL A 51 5.69 9.80 1.34
CA VAL A 51 5.31 11.14 1.82
C VAL A 51 6.51 11.89 2.39
N LEU A 52 7.51 11.17 2.91
CA LEU A 52 8.70 11.78 3.48
C LEU A 52 9.62 12.32 2.38
N PRO A 53 10.20 13.53 2.54
CA PRO A 53 11.30 13.96 1.70
C PRO A 53 12.45 12.93 1.79
N PRO A 54 13.10 12.58 0.67
CA PRO A 54 14.14 11.55 0.66
C PRO A 54 15.32 11.93 1.56
N THR A 55 15.60 13.23 1.72
CA THR A 55 16.63 13.74 2.64
C THR A 55 16.28 13.48 4.11
N VAL A 56 15.01 13.59 4.49
CA VAL A 56 14.56 13.32 5.85
C VAL A 56 14.66 11.83 6.13
N LEU A 57 14.20 10.99 5.19
CA LEU A 57 14.29 9.55 5.30
C LEU A 57 15.77 9.10 5.36
N GLY A 58 16.61 9.60 4.47
CA GLY A 58 18.05 9.32 4.42
C GLY A 58 18.77 9.70 5.70
N PHE A 59 18.46 10.87 6.28
CA PHE A 59 19.03 11.31 7.56
C PHE A 59 18.68 10.34 8.69
N TYR A 60 17.40 10.01 8.88
CA TYR A 60 17.00 9.12 9.97
C TYR A 60 17.50 7.70 9.77
N LEU A 61 17.59 7.22 8.52
CA LEU A 61 18.22 5.93 8.22
C LEU A 61 19.72 5.94 8.52
N LEU A 62 20.45 7.00 8.15
CA LEU A 62 21.87 7.13 8.49
C LEU A 62 22.08 7.07 10.01
N VAL A 63 21.25 7.78 10.79
CA VAL A 63 21.30 7.74 12.26
C VAL A 63 20.95 6.35 12.80
N ALA A 64 19.89 5.72 12.28
CA ALA A 64 19.41 4.42 12.74
C ALA A 64 20.29 3.23 12.32
N LEU A 65 21.08 3.37 11.26
CA LEU A 65 22.03 2.34 10.79
C LEU A 65 23.47 2.62 11.27
N GLY A 66 23.70 3.77 11.92
CA GLY A 66 25.00 4.14 12.47
C GLY A 66 25.50 3.17 13.56
N PRO A 67 26.81 3.02 13.74
CA PRO A 67 27.40 2.03 14.66
C PRO A 67 27.05 2.28 16.14
N LEU A 68 26.65 3.49 16.50
CA LEU A 68 26.22 3.86 17.86
C LEU A 68 24.73 3.62 18.11
N SER A 69 23.97 3.27 17.06
CA SER A 69 22.55 2.97 17.19
C SER A 69 22.33 1.52 17.63
N PRO A 70 21.17 1.16 18.22
CA PRO A 70 20.89 -0.23 18.58
C PRO A 70 20.97 -1.20 17.39
N VAL A 71 20.48 -0.79 16.20
CA VAL A 71 20.45 -1.64 15.00
C VAL A 71 21.83 -1.74 14.36
N GLY A 72 22.49 -0.61 14.12
CA GLY A 72 23.81 -0.58 13.51
C GLY A 72 24.91 -1.14 14.42
N GLY A 73 24.83 -0.90 15.73
CA GLY A 73 25.74 -1.47 16.73
C GLY A 73 25.62 -2.99 16.82
N PHE A 74 24.39 -3.52 16.87
CA PHE A 74 24.17 -4.97 16.84
C PHE A 74 24.73 -5.62 15.58
N TRP A 75 24.54 -4.99 14.41
CA TRP A 75 25.11 -5.49 13.16
C TRP A 75 26.65 -5.48 13.18
N LEU A 76 27.24 -4.40 13.71
CA LEU A 76 28.69 -4.26 13.82
C LEU A 76 29.28 -5.33 14.75
N GLU A 77 28.64 -5.61 15.89
CA GLU A 77 29.06 -6.68 16.80
C GLU A 77 29.01 -8.06 16.15
N LEU A 78 28.01 -8.31 15.28
CA LEU A 78 27.81 -9.61 14.65
C LEU A 78 28.71 -9.84 13.43
N THR A 79 28.96 -8.80 12.64
CA THR A 79 29.63 -8.91 11.33
C THR A 79 31.03 -8.29 11.30
N GLY A 80 31.33 -7.38 12.23
CA GLY A 80 32.56 -6.58 12.21
C GLY A 80 32.55 -5.40 11.24
N GLU A 81 31.47 -5.20 10.47
CA GLU A 81 31.35 -4.14 9.48
C GLU A 81 30.24 -3.14 9.82
N ALA A 82 30.41 -1.87 9.47
CA ALA A 82 29.38 -0.86 9.66
C ALA A 82 28.35 -0.91 8.52
N LEU A 83 27.05 -0.72 8.83
CA LEU A 83 26.02 -0.63 7.79
C LEU A 83 26.13 0.68 7.00
N THR A 84 26.41 1.80 7.68
CA THR A 84 26.60 3.08 7.01
C THR A 84 27.78 3.03 6.04
N PHE A 85 27.61 3.60 4.85
CA PHE A 85 28.60 3.62 3.77
C PHE A 85 28.98 2.24 3.21
N SER A 86 28.16 1.21 3.45
CA SER A 86 28.33 -0.13 2.88
C SER A 86 27.23 -0.48 1.87
N PHE A 87 27.51 -1.44 1.00
CA PHE A 87 26.49 -2.01 0.11
C PHE A 87 25.32 -2.63 0.90
N SER A 88 25.58 -3.30 2.03
CA SER A 88 24.54 -3.84 2.90
C SER A 88 23.62 -2.76 3.46
N GLY A 89 24.16 -1.63 3.90
CA GLY A 89 23.36 -0.49 4.37
C GLY A 89 22.51 0.11 3.26
N LEU A 90 23.05 0.18 2.04
CA LEU A 90 22.28 0.59 0.87
C LEU A 90 21.11 -0.37 0.60
N VAL A 91 21.32 -1.69 0.68
CA VAL A 91 20.24 -2.66 0.51
C VAL A 91 19.18 -2.45 1.58
N VAL A 92 19.55 -2.34 2.86
CA VAL A 92 18.60 -2.13 3.97
C VAL A 92 17.81 -0.84 3.78
N ALA A 93 18.47 0.27 3.44
CA ALA A 93 17.80 1.54 3.15
C ALA A 93 16.85 1.40 1.95
N SER A 94 17.26 0.65 0.93
CA SER A 94 16.48 0.40 -0.29
C SER A 94 15.21 -0.41 -0.05
N LEU A 95 15.28 -1.41 0.83
CA LEU A 95 14.09 -2.13 1.28
C LEU A 95 13.08 -1.18 1.93
N ILE A 96 13.54 -0.18 2.69
CA ILE A 96 12.66 0.74 3.40
C ILE A 96 12.05 1.78 2.45
N TYR A 97 12.87 2.49 1.65
CA TYR A 97 12.32 3.54 0.79
C TYR A 97 11.52 2.99 -0.39
N SER A 98 11.84 1.78 -0.89
CA SER A 98 11.13 1.16 -2.01
C SER A 98 9.91 0.34 -1.58
N LEU A 99 9.69 0.16 -0.26
CA LEU A 99 8.58 -0.62 0.31
C LEU A 99 7.20 -0.30 -0.29
N PRO A 100 6.76 0.97 -0.44
CA PRO A 100 5.42 1.27 -0.97
C PRO A 100 5.23 0.78 -2.41
N PHE A 101 6.30 0.77 -3.22
CA PHE A 101 6.25 0.37 -4.63
C PHE A 101 6.10 -1.15 -4.81
N MET A 102 6.45 -1.93 -3.79
CA MET A 102 6.16 -3.37 -3.75
C MET A 102 4.81 -3.65 -3.11
N VAL A 103 4.55 -3.06 -1.94
CA VAL A 103 3.42 -3.43 -1.09
C VAL A 103 2.09 -2.94 -1.67
N GLN A 104 2.00 -1.69 -2.14
CA GLN A 104 0.71 -1.12 -2.55
C GLN A 104 0.12 -1.80 -3.79
N PRO A 105 0.88 -2.00 -4.90
CA PRO A 105 0.32 -2.67 -6.07
C PRO A 105 -0.09 -4.12 -5.78
N LEU A 106 0.68 -4.83 -4.94
CA LEU A 106 0.33 -6.18 -4.50
C LEU A 106 -0.92 -6.19 -3.62
N ALA A 107 -1.02 -5.28 -2.65
CA ALA A 107 -2.17 -5.19 -1.76
C ALA A 107 -3.45 -4.93 -2.57
N SER A 108 -3.42 -3.96 -3.49
CA SER A 108 -4.54 -3.68 -4.40
C SER A 108 -4.88 -4.89 -5.27
N ALA A 109 -3.89 -5.63 -5.77
CA ALA A 109 -4.13 -6.83 -6.57
C ALA A 109 -4.76 -7.97 -5.76
N PHE A 110 -4.40 -8.14 -4.48
CA PHE A 110 -5.01 -9.12 -3.61
C PHE A 110 -6.42 -8.71 -3.16
N GLU A 111 -6.65 -7.42 -2.88
CA GLU A 111 -7.99 -6.91 -2.54
C GLU A 111 -8.96 -7.09 -3.71
N ALA A 112 -8.51 -6.89 -4.95
CA ALA A 112 -9.32 -7.04 -6.15
C ALA A 112 -9.83 -8.49 -6.40
N LEU A 113 -9.21 -9.51 -5.79
CA LEU A 113 -9.67 -10.91 -5.90
C LEU A 113 -11.03 -11.14 -5.22
N GLY A 114 -11.36 -10.34 -4.20
CA GLY A 114 -12.51 -10.59 -3.33
C GLY A 114 -12.42 -11.90 -2.55
N ASP A 115 -13.54 -12.34 -1.98
CA ASP A 115 -13.61 -13.56 -1.17
C ASP A 115 -13.96 -14.83 -1.98
N GLY A 116 -14.64 -14.68 -3.13
CA GLY A 116 -15.17 -15.80 -3.91
C GLY A 116 -14.13 -16.89 -4.28
N PRO A 117 -12.95 -16.54 -4.82
CA PRO A 117 -11.92 -17.54 -5.13
C PRO A 117 -11.43 -18.33 -3.91
N PHE A 118 -11.39 -17.69 -2.74
CA PHE A 118 -10.97 -18.34 -1.49
C PHE A 118 -12.06 -19.22 -0.89
N GLU A 119 -13.33 -18.82 -1.00
CA GLU A 119 -14.49 -19.65 -0.60
C GLU A 119 -14.59 -20.92 -1.43
N ALA A 120 -14.34 -20.83 -2.74
CA ALA A 120 -14.28 -21.98 -3.64
C ALA A 120 -13.12 -22.93 -3.25
N ALA A 121 -11.92 -22.39 -2.98
CA ALA A 121 -10.79 -23.17 -2.52
C ALA A 121 -11.07 -23.86 -1.17
N ALA A 122 -11.69 -23.16 -0.22
CA ALA A 122 -12.08 -23.71 1.07
C ALA A 122 -13.11 -24.84 0.94
N SER A 123 -14.05 -24.73 -0.01
CA SER A 123 -15.03 -25.78 -0.31
C SER A 123 -14.39 -27.06 -0.82
N LEU A 124 -13.24 -26.94 -1.51
CA LEU A 124 -12.39 -28.06 -1.92
C LEU A 124 -11.41 -28.53 -0.82
N ARG A 125 -11.58 -28.04 0.42
CA ARG A 125 -10.70 -28.31 1.57
C ARG A 125 -9.24 -27.91 1.34
N ALA A 126 -8.97 -26.93 0.48
CA ALA A 126 -7.63 -26.37 0.34
C ALA A 126 -7.22 -25.65 1.64
N SER A 127 -5.98 -25.84 2.08
CA SER A 127 -5.42 -25.09 3.21
C SER A 127 -5.23 -23.61 2.83
N PRO A 128 -5.16 -22.67 3.80
CA PRO A 128 -4.92 -21.25 3.51
C PRO A 128 -3.64 -21.00 2.70
N LEU A 129 -2.58 -21.76 2.99
CA LEU A 129 -1.32 -21.68 2.23
C LEU A 129 -1.50 -22.21 0.80
N ALA A 130 -2.22 -23.31 0.60
CA ALA A 130 -2.52 -23.82 -0.73
C ALA A 130 -3.37 -22.82 -1.53
N ALA A 131 -4.36 -22.19 -0.90
CA ALA A 131 -5.15 -21.14 -1.52
C ALA A 131 -4.28 -19.92 -1.88
N PHE A 132 -3.34 -19.52 -1.02
CA PHE A 132 -2.40 -18.45 -1.34
C PHE A 132 -1.55 -18.79 -2.57
N VAL A 133 -0.86 -19.94 -2.56
CA VAL A 133 0.09 -20.32 -3.62
C VAL A 133 -0.59 -20.64 -4.94
N HIS A 134 -1.74 -21.33 -4.92
CA HIS A 134 -2.40 -21.82 -6.13
C HIS A 134 -3.54 -20.94 -6.63
N VAL A 135 -4.06 -20.02 -5.82
CA VAL A 135 -5.18 -19.14 -6.19
C VAL A 135 -4.74 -17.68 -6.19
N ALA A 136 -4.24 -17.17 -5.06
CA ALA A 136 -3.89 -15.76 -4.94
C ALA A 136 -2.71 -15.37 -5.82
N VAL A 137 -1.59 -16.09 -5.72
CA VAL A 137 -0.36 -15.75 -6.46
C VAL A 137 -0.57 -15.76 -7.99
N PRO A 138 -1.17 -16.81 -8.60
CA PRO A 138 -1.36 -16.84 -10.05
C PRO A 138 -2.35 -15.80 -10.55
N GLN A 139 -3.44 -15.55 -9.81
CA GLN A 139 -4.44 -14.56 -10.22
C GLN A 139 -3.94 -13.12 -10.03
N SER A 140 -3.04 -12.88 -9.07
CA SER A 140 -2.40 -11.58 -8.85
C SER A 140 -1.11 -11.38 -9.67
N ALA A 141 -0.81 -12.23 -10.66
CA ALA A 141 0.43 -12.15 -11.45
C ALA A 141 0.67 -10.77 -12.08
N ARG A 142 -0.38 -10.07 -12.50
CA ARG A 142 -0.28 -8.68 -12.99
C ARG A 142 0.15 -7.71 -11.90
N GLY A 143 -0.39 -7.88 -10.69
CA GLY A 143 0.02 -7.12 -9.51
C GLY A 143 1.49 -7.31 -9.17
N PHE A 144 1.96 -8.57 -9.22
CA PHE A 144 3.37 -8.90 -9.05
C PHE A 144 4.26 -8.24 -10.09
N LEU A 145 3.89 -8.30 -11.37
CA LEU A 145 4.66 -7.65 -12.43
C LEU A 145 4.76 -6.13 -12.22
N THR A 146 3.64 -5.49 -11.90
CA THR A 146 3.62 -4.04 -11.60
C THR A 146 4.50 -3.71 -10.40
N ALA A 147 4.37 -4.45 -9.30
CA ALA A 147 5.14 -4.25 -8.08
C ALA A 147 6.65 -4.40 -8.31
N VAL A 148 7.05 -5.47 -9.01
CA VAL A 148 8.45 -5.75 -9.37
C VAL A 148 9.03 -4.62 -10.22
N VAL A 149 8.33 -4.21 -11.28
CA VAL A 149 8.83 -3.18 -12.19
C VAL A 149 8.90 -1.81 -11.52
N LEU A 150 7.88 -1.42 -10.74
CA LEU A 150 7.88 -0.15 -10.02
C LEU A 150 9.00 -0.10 -8.97
N THR A 151 9.14 -1.16 -8.18
CA THR A 151 10.19 -1.27 -7.17
C THR A 151 11.56 -1.16 -7.82
N PHE A 152 11.82 -1.99 -8.84
CA PHE A 152 13.10 -2.02 -9.54
C PHE A 152 13.45 -0.66 -10.16
N THR A 153 12.50 -0.05 -10.88
CA THR A 153 12.70 1.25 -11.55
C THR A 153 12.94 2.36 -10.53
N HIS A 154 12.21 2.35 -9.41
CA HIS A 154 12.45 3.32 -8.35
C HIS A 154 13.82 3.13 -7.71
N THR A 155 14.25 1.90 -7.41
CA THR A 155 15.56 1.67 -6.80
C THR A 155 16.69 2.19 -7.69
N ILE A 156 16.55 2.06 -9.02
CA ILE A 156 17.52 2.61 -9.98
C ILE A 156 17.56 4.15 -9.95
N GLY A 157 16.40 4.78 -9.84
CA GLY A 157 16.26 6.24 -9.89
C GLY A 157 16.49 6.94 -8.55
N GLU A 158 16.61 6.20 -7.44
CA GLU A 158 16.79 6.81 -6.13
C GLU A 158 18.17 7.47 -6.02
N PHE A 159 18.19 8.63 -5.36
CA PHE A 159 19.39 9.43 -5.19
C PHE A 159 19.55 9.93 -3.75
N GLY A 160 18.52 10.57 -3.19
CA GLY A 160 18.63 11.28 -1.92
C GLY A 160 18.96 10.36 -0.75
N VAL A 161 18.22 9.26 -0.60
CA VAL A 161 18.47 8.30 0.49
C VAL A 161 19.81 7.59 0.28
N VAL A 162 20.10 7.18 -0.95
CA VAL A 162 21.28 6.40 -1.32
C VAL A 162 22.57 7.21 -1.12
N LEU A 163 22.59 8.50 -1.50
CA LEU A 163 23.73 9.38 -1.25
C LEU A 163 23.98 9.59 0.25
N MET A 164 22.92 9.75 1.04
CA MET A 164 23.07 10.00 2.49
C MET A 164 23.58 8.78 3.25
N VAL A 165 23.03 7.59 2.96
CA VAL A 165 23.37 6.36 3.69
C VAL A 165 24.65 5.72 3.14
N GLY A 166 24.86 5.74 1.83
CA GLY A 166 25.98 5.07 1.16
C GLY A 166 27.16 5.98 0.81
N GLY A 167 26.93 7.29 0.64
CA GLY A 167 27.97 8.20 0.13
C GLY A 167 28.34 7.92 -1.34
N ASN A 168 29.48 8.46 -1.77
CA ASN A 168 30.02 8.31 -3.13
C ASN A 168 31.30 7.45 -3.11
N ILE A 169 31.19 6.15 -2.80
CA ILE A 169 32.34 5.24 -2.73
C ILE A 169 32.40 4.38 -4.01
N PRO A 170 33.43 4.56 -4.85
CA PRO A 170 33.65 3.74 -6.05
C PRO A 170 33.67 2.24 -5.74
N GLY A 171 32.86 1.47 -6.46
CA GLY A 171 32.81 0.00 -6.33
C GLY A 171 31.92 -0.52 -5.20
N GLU A 172 31.52 0.32 -4.24
CA GLU A 172 30.70 -0.11 -3.10
C GLU A 172 29.33 0.55 -3.03
N THR A 173 29.26 1.88 -3.18
CA THR A 173 28.02 2.65 -2.97
C THR A 173 27.71 3.67 -4.06
N ARG A 174 28.66 3.93 -4.97
CA ARG A 174 28.49 4.85 -6.09
C ARG A 174 27.60 4.26 -7.19
N VAL A 175 26.29 4.45 -7.04
CA VAL A 175 25.26 4.12 -8.04
C VAL A 175 25.23 5.14 -9.20
N VAL A 176 24.55 4.81 -10.30
CA VAL A 176 24.40 5.66 -11.49
C VAL A 176 23.91 7.07 -11.15
N SER A 177 22.91 7.21 -10.28
CA SER A 177 22.37 8.53 -9.89
C SER A 177 23.42 9.41 -9.22
N ILE A 178 24.24 8.82 -8.34
CA ILE A 178 25.38 9.50 -7.69
C ILE A 178 26.47 9.82 -8.72
N ALA A 179 26.78 8.91 -9.64
CA ALA A 179 27.78 9.16 -10.68
C ALA A 179 27.36 10.33 -11.60
N ILE A 180 26.08 10.40 -11.99
CA ILE A 180 25.55 11.54 -12.75
C ILE A 180 25.72 12.84 -11.96
N TYR A 181 25.36 12.84 -10.67
CA TYR A 181 25.51 14.01 -9.81
C TYR A 181 26.98 14.47 -9.70
N GLU A 182 27.91 13.53 -9.45
CA GLU A 182 29.35 13.81 -9.42
C GLU A 182 29.86 14.39 -10.75
N HIS A 183 29.40 13.90 -11.90
CA HIS A 183 29.77 14.46 -13.20
C HIS A 183 29.28 15.89 -13.36
N VAL A 184 28.07 16.22 -12.88
CA VAL A 184 27.55 17.58 -12.88
C VAL A 184 28.36 18.50 -11.95
N GLU A 185 28.66 18.05 -10.72
CA GLU A 185 29.47 18.82 -9.76
C GLU A 185 30.90 19.08 -10.27
N THR A 186 31.46 18.12 -11.01
CA THR A 186 32.80 18.22 -11.61
C THR A 186 32.81 18.87 -12.99
N LEU A 187 31.69 19.49 -13.43
CA LEU A 187 31.52 20.17 -14.72
C LEU A 187 31.77 19.28 -15.96
N ARG A 188 31.70 17.95 -15.79
CA ARG A 188 31.83 16.93 -16.83
C ARG A 188 30.47 16.64 -17.49
N TYR A 189 29.95 17.66 -18.17
CA TYR A 189 28.59 17.61 -18.73
C TYR A 189 28.43 16.59 -19.85
N ALA A 190 29.48 16.30 -20.63
CA ALA A 190 29.40 15.31 -21.70
C ALA A 190 29.12 13.90 -21.14
N GLU A 191 29.82 13.51 -20.09
CA GLU A 191 29.63 12.25 -19.38
C GLU A 191 28.29 12.21 -18.65
N ALA A 192 27.90 13.31 -17.98
CA ALA A 192 26.59 13.43 -17.34
C ALA A 192 25.45 13.24 -18.35
N HIS A 193 25.55 13.87 -19.53
CA HIS A 193 24.57 13.72 -20.61
C HIS A 193 24.50 12.29 -21.11
N ALA A 194 25.64 11.63 -21.36
CA ALA A 194 25.66 10.26 -21.86
C ALA A 194 24.99 9.28 -20.89
N LEU A 195 25.30 9.35 -19.59
CA LEU A 195 24.69 8.50 -18.57
C LEU A 195 23.20 8.82 -18.39
N SER A 196 22.83 10.10 -18.33
CA SER A 196 21.44 10.52 -18.17
C SER A 196 20.58 10.10 -19.36
N ALA A 197 21.08 10.26 -20.59
CA ALA A 197 20.39 9.83 -21.80
C ALA A 197 20.19 8.31 -21.83
N GLY A 198 21.21 7.54 -21.41
CA GLY A 198 21.09 6.09 -21.26
C GLY A 198 20.00 5.70 -20.24
N LEU A 199 19.97 6.38 -19.09
CA LEU A 199 18.95 6.13 -18.06
C LEU A 199 17.53 6.51 -18.51
N VAL A 200 17.37 7.60 -19.26
CA VAL A 200 16.08 7.99 -19.85
C VAL A 200 15.61 6.95 -20.86
N ALA A 201 16.48 6.53 -21.77
CA ALA A 201 16.15 5.51 -22.77
C ALA A 201 15.77 4.17 -22.11
N PHE A 202 16.53 3.76 -21.09
CA PHE A 202 16.23 2.59 -20.29
C PHE A 202 14.87 2.70 -19.59
N SER A 203 14.62 3.80 -18.88
CA SER A 203 13.36 4.02 -18.16
C SER A 203 12.16 4.02 -19.12
N PHE A 204 12.30 4.65 -20.29
CA PHE A 204 11.27 4.64 -21.32
C PHE A 204 11.00 3.22 -21.83
N ALA A 205 12.05 2.44 -22.11
CA ALA A 205 11.91 1.06 -22.55
C ALA A 205 11.20 0.19 -21.50
N VAL A 206 11.54 0.36 -20.21
CA VAL A 206 10.86 -0.34 -19.10
C VAL A 206 9.38 0.05 -19.01
N LEU A 207 9.04 1.34 -19.13
CA LEU A 207 7.65 1.79 -19.11
C LEU A 207 6.84 1.26 -20.30
N VAL A 208 7.42 1.28 -21.51
CA VAL A 208 6.79 0.69 -22.71
C VAL A 208 6.57 -0.81 -22.53
N ALA A 209 7.56 -1.52 -22.01
CA ALA A 209 7.46 -2.95 -21.72
C ALA A 209 6.38 -3.23 -20.68
N LEU A 210 6.33 -2.49 -19.57
CA LEU A 210 5.31 -2.62 -18.52
C LEU A 210 3.91 -2.43 -19.09
N ASN A 211 3.68 -1.32 -19.81
CA ASN A 211 2.37 -1.01 -20.40
C ASN A 211 1.97 -2.04 -21.46
N GLY A 212 2.91 -2.50 -22.28
CA GLY A 212 2.69 -3.53 -23.29
C GLY A 212 2.40 -4.91 -22.69
N LEU A 213 3.09 -5.29 -21.62
CA LEU A 213 2.88 -6.56 -20.92
C LEU A 213 1.57 -6.57 -20.14
N ILE A 214 1.23 -5.47 -19.46
CA ILE A 214 -0.05 -5.33 -18.75
C ILE A 214 -1.23 -5.45 -19.73
N GLY A 215 -1.13 -4.88 -20.93
CA GLY A 215 -2.18 -4.96 -21.96
C GLY A 215 -2.45 -6.36 -22.50
N ARG A 216 -1.50 -7.30 -22.39
CA ARG A 216 -1.64 -8.68 -22.91
C ARG A 216 -2.45 -9.62 -22.01
N PHE A 217 -2.69 -9.24 -20.76
CA PHE A 217 -3.54 -10.02 -19.86
C PHE A 217 -4.92 -9.37 -19.79
N PRO A 218 -6.00 -10.04 -20.23
CA PRO A 218 -7.35 -9.48 -20.13
C PRO A 218 -7.66 -9.18 -18.65
N PRO A 219 -8.34 -8.06 -18.32
CA PRO A 219 -8.88 -7.89 -16.98
C PRO A 219 -9.74 -9.12 -16.67
N HIS A 220 -9.49 -9.77 -15.53
CA HIS A 220 -10.43 -10.76 -15.01
C HIS A 220 -11.71 -9.98 -14.68
N VAL A 221 -12.60 -9.91 -15.66
CA VAL A 221 -13.98 -9.50 -15.48
C VAL A 221 -14.51 -10.45 -14.41
N GLY A 222 -14.69 -9.92 -13.20
CA GLY A 222 -15.44 -10.62 -12.18
C GLY A 222 -16.73 -11.07 -12.84
N LEU A 223 -16.99 -12.38 -12.82
CA LEU A 223 -18.28 -12.93 -13.24
C LEU A 223 -19.32 -12.25 -12.36
N THR A 224 -19.93 -11.18 -12.86
CA THR A 224 -21.15 -10.64 -12.28
C THR A 224 -22.17 -11.74 -12.46
N ILE A 225 -22.29 -12.63 -11.46
CA ILE A 225 -23.38 -13.58 -11.38
C ILE A 225 -24.64 -12.69 -11.50
N PRO A 226 -25.45 -12.83 -12.56
CA PRO A 226 -26.66 -12.03 -12.65
C PRO A 226 -27.46 -12.29 -11.38
N LYS A 227 -27.75 -11.21 -10.64
CA LYS A 227 -28.62 -11.26 -9.46
C LYS A 227 -29.87 -12.03 -9.90
N ALA A 228 -30.10 -13.19 -9.27
CA ALA A 228 -31.27 -14.00 -9.58
C ALA A 228 -32.51 -13.09 -9.58
N PRO A 229 -33.41 -13.19 -10.59
CA PRO A 229 -34.59 -12.35 -10.62
C PRO A 229 -35.29 -12.49 -9.28
N SER A 230 -35.53 -11.35 -8.62
CA SER A 230 -36.31 -11.31 -7.38
C SER A 230 -37.60 -12.06 -7.66
N SER A 231 -37.80 -13.17 -6.94
CA SER A 231 -39.02 -13.96 -7.01
C SER A 231 -40.22 -13.01 -6.99
N PRO A 232 -41.18 -13.16 -7.92
CA PRO A 232 -42.38 -12.34 -7.93
C PRO A 232 -42.99 -12.37 -6.53
N ASN A 233 -43.34 -11.20 -6.03
CA ASN A 233 -43.91 -11.00 -4.70
C ASN A 233 -45.21 -11.81 -4.62
N LEU A 234 -45.13 -13.06 -4.14
CA LEU A 234 -46.27 -14.01 -4.02
C LEU A 234 -47.32 -13.54 -3.00
N THR A 235 -47.10 -12.39 -2.37
CA THR A 235 -48.01 -11.77 -1.40
C THR A 235 -48.84 -10.61 -1.98
N ALA A 236 -48.61 -10.20 -3.24
CA ALA A 236 -49.30 -9.04 -3.82
C ALA A 236 -50.64 -9.35 -4.52
N ASN A 237 -51.10 -10.61 -4.54
CA ASN A 237 -52.34 -10.96 -5.23
C ASN A 237 -53.13 -12.06 -4.50
N ALA A 238 -53.33 -11.89 -3.20
CA ALA A 238 -54.36 -12.64 -2.49
C ALA A 238 -55.73 -12.01 -2.84
N PRO A 239 -56.70 -12.77 -3.38
CA PRO A 239 -58.03 -12.24 -3.66
C PRO A 239 -58.73 -11.85 -2.36
N ASP A 240 -59.31 -10.65 -2.36
CA ASP A 240 -59.98 -9.96 -1.25
C ASP A 240 -61.35 -10.60 -0.91
N ARG A 241 -61.35 -11.88 -0.54
CA ARG A 241 -62.56 -12.66 -0.19
C ARG A 241 -62.60 -13.14 1.27
N ALA A 242 -62.02 -12.38 2.18
CA ALA A 242 -62.07 -12.68 3.62
C ALA A 242 -62.44 -11.44 4.45
N ARG A 243 -63.34 -10.59 3.94
CA ARG A 243 -63.92 -9.46 4.67
C ARG A 243 -65.44 -9.41 4.57
N GLU A 244 -66.10 -10.56 4.67
CA GLU A 244 -67.53 -10.60 4.97
C GLU A 244 -67.78 -11.66 6.04
N HIS A 245 -68.53 -11.27 7.07
CA HIS A 245 -68.99 -12.04 8.23
C HIS A 245 -68.01 -12.26 9.40
N VAL A 246 -67.94 -11.26 10.28
CA VAL A 246 -68.29 -11.46 11.71
C VAL A 246 -68.99 -10.19 12.19
N GLY A 247 -70.27 -10.33 12.53
CA GLY A 247 -71.13 -9.26 13.05
C GLY A 247 -70.97 -9.04 14.55
N ASP A 248 -71.38 -7.83 14.94
CA ASP A 248 -72.16 -7.44 16.11
C ASP A 248 -71.76 -7.95 17.50
N GLY A 249 -71.33 -6.98 18.33
CA GLY A 249 -71.55 -7.01 19.78
C GLY A 249 -70.54 -6.23 20.60
N PHE A 250 -70.81 -4.94 20.90
CA PHE A 250 -70.71 -4.33 22.25
C PHE A 250 -71.05 -2.80 22.18
N PRO A 251 -71.82 -2.23 23.15
CA PRO A 251 -72.35 -0.86 23.11
C PRO A 251 -71.34 0.22 23.56
N PRO A 252 -71.63 1.53 23.36
CA PRO A 252 -70.68 2.61 23.63
C PRO A 252 -70.70 3.00 25.10
N ALA A 253 -69.53 2.95 25.76
CA ALA A 253 -69.35 3.48 27.11
C ALA A 253 -68.69 4.87 27.06
N THR A 254 -69.45 5.82 27.58
CA THR A 254 -69.10 7.21 27.91
C THR A 254 -68.03 7.32 29.00
N GLY A 255 -67.23 8.39 28.94
CA GLY A 255 -66.79 9.11 30.14
C GLY A 255 -65.38 8.83 30.68
N ARG A 256 -64.50 9.84 30.49
CA ARG A 256 -63.48 10.37 31.43
C ARG A 256 -62.52 9.39 32.15
N LEU A 257 -61.21 9.63 32.00
CA LEU A 257 -60.30 10.15 33.06
C LEU A 257 -58.82 10.22 32.58
N TRP A 258 -58.36 11.45 32.28
CA TRP A 258 -57.10 12.13 32.68
C TRP A 258 -55.69 11.48 32.46
N PRO A 259 -54.59 12.27 32.27
CA PRO A 259 -54.38 13.41 31.37
C PRO A 259 -53.03 13.38 30.61
N ARG A 260 -52.93 14.25 29.59
CA ARG A 260 -51.68 14.79 29.03
C ARG A 260 -50.95 15.67 30.07
N ARG A 261 -49.63 15.64 30.04
CA ARG A 261 -48.75 16.51 30.84
C ARG A 261 -48.01 17.45 29.89
N ASP A 262 -48.52 18.67 29.73
CA ASP A 262 -47.82 19.79 29.08
C ASP A 262 -47.89 21.04 29.97
N GLY A 263 -46.77 21.76 30.04
CA GLY A 263 -46.64 23.13 30.52
C GLY A 263 -46.47 23.28 32.04
N GLY A 264 -45.57 24.08 32.60
CA GLY A 264 -44.78 25.17 32.04
C GLY A 264 -44.48 26.17 33.18
N GLY A 265 -43.59 27.13 32.93
CA GLY A 265 -43.39 28.31 33.79
C GLY A 265 -41.94 28.48 34.26
N ALA A 266 -41.05 29.08 33.47
CA ALA A 266 -40.89 30.52 33.24
C ALA A 266 -40.15 31.25 34.38
N ALA A 267 -38.98 31.83 34.07
CA ALA A 267 -38.85 33.28 33.80
C ALA A 267 -37.50 33.88 34.23
N ARG A 268 -36.94 34.64 33.28
CA ARG A 268 -36.17 35.91 33.43
C ARG A 268 -34.70 35.88 33.89
N GLY A 269 -33.85 36.22 32.93
CA GLY A 269 -33.29 37.58 32.83
C GLY A 269 -31.91 37.79 33.43
N GLY A 270 -30.93 38.19 32.60
CA GLY A 270 -29.62 38.62 33.09
C GLY A 270 -28.56 38.80 32.01
N ASP A 271 -28.61 39.94 31.34
CA ASP A 271 -27.55 40.56 30.54
C ASP A 271 -26.18 40.57 31.27
N ARG A 272 -25.08 40.24 30.56
CA ARG A 272 -23.74 40.90 30.69
C ARG A 272 -22.69 40.33 29.72
N ARG A 273 -22.43 41.15 28.69
CA ARG A 273 -21.14 41.57 28.10
C ARG A 273 -19.82 40.83 28.45
N VAL A 274 -19.09 40.53 27.37
CA VAL A 274 -17.67 40.89 27.07
C VAL A 274 -16.59 40.53 28.09
N ARG A 275 -15.64 39.66 27.68
CA ARG A 275 -14.20 40.00 27.69
C ARG A 275 -13.33 39.06 26.82
N ARG A 276 -12.49 39.72 26.01
CA ARG A 276 -11.29 39.23 25.31
C ARG A 276 -10.18 38.81 26.29
N GLU A 277 -9.13 38.23 25.69
CA GLU A 277 -7.71 38.05 26.12
C GLU A 277 -7.40 36.59 26.51
N ARG A 278 -6.42 35.89 25.93
CA ARG A 278 -5.22 36.26 25.13
C ARG A 278 -4.86 35.12 24.17
#